data_AF-D4ZL32-F1
#
_entry.id   AF-D4ZL32-F1
#
_cell.length_a   1.000
_cell.length_b   1.000
_cell.length_c   1.000
_cell.angle_alpha   90.00
_cell.angle_beta   90.00
_cell.angle_gamma   90.00
#
_symmetry.space_group_name_H-M   'P 1'
#
loop_
_entity.id
_entity.type
_entity.pdbx_description
1 polymer ?
#
loop_
_entity_poly.entity_id
_entity_poly.type
_entity_poly.pdbx_seq_one_letter_code
_entity_poly.pdbx_strand_id
1 'polypeptide(L)'
;MKPALIIILSLMLTACAAPTRTDKADFIVVSSGNVPNDKIPHFIDCLTDGFNKAHWGTTNYEVRQTVRSSGYRVETYTGSFNYLLVSADIFNDGRVVLNESISAGWINTNGEKEAFASCLVEYLEVR
;
A
#
# COMPACT_ATOMS: atom_id res chain seq x y z
N MET A 1 48.60 16.57 -10.33
CA MET A 1 47.88 15.27 -10.34
C MET A 1 47.18 15.10 -9.00
N LYS A 2 45.87 15.36 -8.92
CA LYS A 2 44.94 15.08 -7.79
C LYS A 2 43.61 15.87 -7.99
N PRO A 3 42.86 15.66 -9.07
CA PRO A 3 41.40 15.88 -8.97
C PRO A 3 40.57 14.62 -9.27
N ALA A 4 41.20 13.52 -9.69
CA ALA A 4 40.47 12.32 -10.12
C ALA A 4 39.91 11.46 -8.97
N LEU A 5 40.32 11.69 -7.72
CA LEU A 5 39.97 10.81 -6.59
C LEU A 5 38.59 11.11 -5.96
N ILE A 6 38.00 12.28 -6.24
CA ILE A 6 36.75 12.71 -5.59
C ILE A 6 35.50 12.26 -6.36
N ILE A 7 35.62 11.95 -7.66
CA ILE A 7 34.46 11.62 -8.51
C ILE A 7 34.03 10.14 -8.34
N ILE A 8 34.87 9.28 -7.77
CA ILE A 8 34.58 7.84 -7.62
C ILE A 8 33.74 7.56 -6.35
N LEU A 9 33.74 8.47 -5.36
CA LEU A 9 33.04 8.26 -4.08
C LEU A 9 31.54 8.60 -4.15
N SER A 10 31.06 9.30 -5.18
CA SER A 10 29.66 9.75 -5.30
C SER A 10 28.74 8.76 -6.05
N LEU A 11 29.24 7.63 -6.56
CA LEU A 11 28.41 6.60 -7.22
C LEU A 11 27.85 5.52 -6.26
N MET A 12 28.07 5.64 -4.95
CA MET A 12 27.59 4.68 -3.94
C MET A 12 26.16 4.95 -3.42
N LEU A 13 25.43 5.90 -3.99
CA LEU A 13 23.97 5.99 -3.79
C LEU A 13 23.27 4.99 -4.71
N THR A 14 23.61 3.71 -4.53
CA THR A 14 22.82 2.60 -5.07
C THR A 14 21.41 2.74 -4.52
N ALA A 15 20.47 2.90 -5.43
CA ALA A 15 19.03 2.81 -5.24
C ALA A 15 18.68 1.91 -4.05
N CYS A 16 18.27 2.51 -2.93
CA CYS A 16 17.65 1.77 -1.85
C CYS A 16 16.41 1.11 -2.45
N ALA A 17 16.50 -0.20 -2.65
CA ALA A 17 15.44 -1.02 -3.21
C ALA A 17 14.16 -0.79 -2.40
N ALA A 18 13.15 -0.19 -3.02
CA ALA A 18 11.80 -0.37 -2.54
C ALA A 18 11.52 -1.89 -2.65
N PRO A 19 11.20 -2.60 -1.57
CA PRO A 19 10.59 -3.91 -1.63
C PRO A 19 9.33 -3.77 -2.46
N THR A 20 9.46 -4.05 -3.75
CA THR A 20 8.32 -4.36 -4.56
C THR A 20 7.89 -5.74 -4.13
N ARG A 21 6.63 -5.88 -3.72
CA ARG A 21 5.92 -7.14 -3.50
C ARG A 21 6.58 -8.31 -4.24
N THR A 22 6.99 -9.38 -3.55
CA THR A 22 7.68 -10.54 -4.16
C THR A 22 6.72 -11.42 -4.98
N ASP A 23 5.44 -11.33 -4.65
CA ASP A 23 4.30 -12.07 -5.18
C ASP A 23 3.52 -11.26 -6.23
N LYS A 24 4.20 -10.50 -7.11
CA LYS A 24 3.53 -9.62 -8.10
C LYS A 24 2.59 -10.38 -9.04
N ALA A 25 2.87 -11.65 -9.31
CA ALA A 25 2.08 -12.46 -10.23
C ALA A 25 0.67 -12.76 -9.68
N ASP A 26 0.47 -12.67 -8.37
CA ASP A 26 -0.79 -13.02 -7.70
C ASP A 26 -1.72 -11.81 -7.50
N PHE A 27 -1.30 -10.64 -7.98
CA PHE A 27 -1.94 -9.36 -7.70
C PHE A 27 -2.08 -8.47 -8.93
N ILE A 28 -3.18 -7.73 -8.97
CA ILE A 28 -3.48 -6.71 -9.96
C ILE A 28 -3.50 -5.37 -9.25
N VAL A 29 -2.77 -4.39 -9.78
CA VAL A 29 -2.87 -3.00 -9.30
C VAL A 29 -4.21 -2.44 -9.76
N VAL A 30 -5.05 -2.03 -8.82
CA VAL A 30 -6.41 -1.50 -9.10
C VAL A 30 -6.53 -0.01 -8.83
N SER A 31 -5.66 0.55 -7.99
CA SER A 31 -5.57 2.00 -7.77
C SER A 31 -4.17 2.39 -7.29
N SER A 32 -3.76 3.62 -7.52
CA SER A 32 -2.50 4.15 -7.04
C SER A 32 -2.54 5.67 -6.93
N GLY A 33 -1.69 6.23 -6.09
CA GLY A 33 -1.57 7.68 -5.94
C GLY A 33 -0.33 8.08 -5.16
N ASN A 34 -0.34 9.32 -4.70
CA ASN A 34 0.68 9.87 -3.82
C ASN A 34 0.01 10.67 -2.70
N VAL A 35 0.54 10.54 -1.49
CA VAL A 35 0.12 11.23 -0.28
C VAL A 35 1.36 11.92 0.31
N PRO A 36 1.26 13.19 0.75
CA PRO A 36 2.37 13.86 1.41
C PRO A 36 2.91 13.04 2.60
N ASN A 37 4.24 13.03 2.77
CA ASN A 37 4.89 12.18 3.78
C ASN A 37 4.39 12.44 5.21
N ASP A 38 4.03 13.69 5.53
CA ASP A 38 3.48 14.08 6.83
C ASP A 38 2.02 13.59 7.05
N LYS A 39 1.33 13.19 5.98
CA LYS A 39 -0.04 12.65 6.00
C LYS A 39 -0.11 11.13 5.96
N ILE A 40 1.02 10.44 5.76
CA ILE A 40 1.08 8.97 5.74
C ILE A 40 0.37 8.31 6.95
N PRO A 41 0.62 8.72 8.22
CA PRO A 41 -0.05 8.12 9.36
C PRO A 41 -1.59 8.26 9.29
N HIS A 42 -2.08 9.45 8.93
CA HIS A 42 -3.51 9.73 8.81
C HIS A 42 -4.16 8.94 7.66
N PHE A 43 -3.45 8.79 6.55
CA PHE A 43 -3.91 7.97 5.43
C PHE A 43 -4.04 6.49 5.84
N ILE A 44 -3.09 5.95 6.60
CA ILE A 44 -3.13 4.56 7.10
C ILE A 44 -4.32 4.37 8.04
N ASP A 45 -4.57 5.31 8.96
CA ASP A 45 -5.72 5.28 9.87
C ASP A 45 -7.03 5.29 9.08
N CYS A 46 -7.19 6.25 8.15
CA CYS A 46 -8.35 6.34 7.27
C CYS A 46 -8.60 5.04 6.51
N LEU A 47 -7.54 4.47 5.96
CA LEU A 47 -7.62 3.26 5.16
C LEU A 47 -8.01 2.04 5.99
N THR A 48 -7.43 1.91 7.19
CA THR A 48 -7.73 0.81 8.12
C THR A 48 -9.20 0.90 8.57
N ASP A 49 -9.68 2.08 8.92
CA ASP A 49 -11.09 2.30 9.25
C ASP A 49 -12.01 2.03 8.05
N GLY A 50 -11.63 2.49 6.86
CA GLY A 50 -12.37 2.28 5.63
C GLY A 50 -12.50 0.81 5.26
N PHE A 51 -11.42 0.04 5.36
CA PHE A 51 -11.43 -1.41 5.10
C PHE A 51 -12.29 -2.13 6.15
N ASN A 52 -12.18 -1.78 7.44
CA ASN A 52 -13.05 -2.37 8.46
C ASN A 52 -14.55 -2.09 8.19
N LYS A 53 -14.88 -0.89 7.69
CA LYS A 53 -16.28 -0.53 7.32
C LYS A 53 -16.77 -1.20 6.05
N ALA A 54 -15.89 -1.51 5.10
CA ALA A 54 -16.24 -2.21 3.85
C ALA A 54 -16.84 -3.60 4.12
N HIS A 55 -16.59 -4.16 5.30
CA HIS A 55 -16.94 -5.52 5.69
C HIS A 55 -18.09 -5.60 6.71
N TRP A 56 -19.21 -4.95 6.42
CA TRP A 56 -20.43 -5.09 7.23
C TRP A 56 -21.23 -6.35 6.82
N GLY A 57 -21.41 -7.34 7.72
CA GLY A 57 -22.28 -8.50 7.46
C GLY A 57 -21.82 -9.85 8.03
N THR A 58 -22.26 -10.94 7.38
CA THR A 58 -22.13 -12.35 7.82
C THR A 58 -20.80 -13.03 7.47
N THR A 59 -19.99 -12.42 6.60
CA THR A 59 -18.69 -12.96 6.23
C THR A 59 -17.63 -12.36 7.15
N ASN A 60 -16.91 -13.22 7.87
CA ASN A 60 -15.79 -12.78 8.71
C ASN A 60 -14.66 -12.30 7.79
N TYR A 61 -14.30 -11.01 7.90
CA TYR A 61 -13.13 -10.43 7.25
C TYR A 61 -12.22 -9.85 8.31
N GLU A 62 -10.92 -9.89 8.05
CA GLU A 62 -9.89 -9.38 8.96
C GLU A 62 -9.03 -8.35 8.24
N VAL A 63 -8.88 -7.16 8.83
CA VAL A 63 -7.96 -6.13 8.36
C VAL A 63 -6.68 -6.20 9.17
N ARG A 64 -5.53 -6.33 8.50
CA ARG A 64 -4.20 -6.38 9.13
C ARG A 64 -3.33 -5.24 8.63
N GLN A 65 -2.76 -4.51 9.58
CA GLN A 65 -1.71 -3.54 9.31
C GLN A 65 -0.34 -4.13 9.66
N THR A 66 0.63 -3.99 8.77
CA THR A 66 2.01 -4.42 9.00
C THR A 66 2.99 -3.30 8.66
N VAL A 67 4.01 -3.14 9.52
CA VAL A 67 5.15 -2.26 9.23
C VAL A 67 6.17 -3.05 8.41
N ARG A 68 6.73 -2.41 7.37
CA ARG A 68 7.72 -2.98 6.45
C ARG A 68 8.92 -2.04 6.37
N SER A 69 10.04 -2.55 5.85
CA SER A 69 11.26 -1.74 5.66
C SER A 69 11.07 -0.54 4.73
N SER A 70 10.03 -0.55 3.90
CA SER A 70 9.70 0.52 2.95
C SER A 70 8.44 1.31 3.26
N GLY A 71 7.85 1.10 4.43
CA GLY A 71 6.63 1.78 4.85
C GLY A 71 5.65 0.83 5.50
N TYR A 72 4.41 0.85 5.04
CA TYR A 72 3.30 0.16 5.68
C TYR A 72 2.53 -0.65 4.67
N ARG A 73 1.82 -1.64 5.17
CA ARG A 73 0.89 -2.44 4.38
C ARG A 73 -0.39 -2.66 5.16
N VAL A 74 -1.52 -2.41 4.52
CA VAL A 74 -2.86 -2.67 5.06
C VAL A 74 -3.52 -3.71 4.15
N GLU A 75 -3.90 -4.85 4.72
CA GLU A 75 -4.40 -6.02 3.99
C GLU A 75 -5.75 -6.45 4.53
N THR A 76 -6.64 -6.86 3.64
CA THR A 76 -7.91 -7.52 3.99
C THR A 76 -7.82 -9.00 3.69
N TYR A 77 -8.16 -9.83 4.67
CA TYR A 77 -8.26 -11.27 4.54
C TYR A 77 -9.70 -11.77 4.75
N THR A 78 -10.03 -12.90 4.14
CA THR A 78 -11.18 -13.71 4.60
C THR A 78 -10.82 -14.34 5.95
N GLY A 79 -11.64 -14.12 6.99
CA GLY A 79 -11.34 -14.58 8.35
C GLY A 79 -11.29 -16.11 8.47
N SER A 80 -12.14 -16.85 7.75
CA SER A 80 -12.22 -18.32 7.88
C SER A 80 -11.13 -19.09 7.13
N PHE A 81 -10.62 -18.55 6.02
CA PHE A 81 -9.68 -19.25 5.14
C PHE A 81 -8.37 -18.49 4.94
N ASN A 82 -8.26 -17.29 5.50
CA ASN A 82 -7.10 -16.41 5.43
C ASN A 82 -6.65 -16.09 4.00
N TYR A 83 -7.59 -16.08 3.04
CA TYR A 83 -7.31 -15.61 1.68
C TYR A 83 -7.14 -14.09 1.68
N LEU A 84 -6.02 -13.62 1.15
CA LEU A 84 -5.77 -12.20 0.94
C LEU A 84 -6.63 -11.69 -0.22
N LEU A 85 -7.40 -10.63 0.03
CA LEU A 85 -8.31 -10.03 -0.94
C LEU A 85 -7.70 -8.78 -1.56
N VAL A 86 -7.36 -7.82 -0.72
CA VAL A 86 -6.73 -6.57 -1.12
C VAL A 86 -5.53 -6.26 -0.24
N SER A 87 -4.56 -5.57 -0.81
CA SER A 87 -3.34 -5.15 -0.14
C SER A 87 -2.97 -3.76 -0.61
N ALA A 88 -3.10 -2.79 0.28
CA ALA A 88 -2.57 -1.46 0.06
C ALA A 88 -1.13 -1.38 0.57
N ASP A 89 -0.21 -1.04 -0.33
CA ASP A 89 1.17 -0.70 -0.01
C ASP A 89 1.29 0.83 0.13
N ILE A 90 1.79 1.31 1.27
CA ILE A 90 2.02 2.72 1.56
C ILE A 90 3.52 2.90 1.76
N PHE A 91 4.19 3.54 0.81
CA PHE A 91 5.64 3.67 0.81
C PHE A 91 6.10 4.90 1.60
N ASN A 92 7.30 4.83 2.15
CA ASN A 92 7.94 5.94 2.89
C ASN A 92 8.17 7.20 2.05
N ASP A 93 8.09 7.09 0.72
CA ASP A 93 8.20 8.20 -0.24
C ASP A 93 6.84 8.82 -0.61
N GLY A 94 5.76 8.41 0.08
CA GLY A 94 4.41 8.91 -0.13
C GLY A 94 3.65 8.22 -1.25
N ARG A 95 4.30 7.35 -2.04
CA ARG A 95 3.59 6.56 -3.04
C ARG A 95 2.64 5.58 -2.34
N VAL A 96 1.44 5.41 -2.87
CA VAL A 96 0.46 4.45 -2.37
C VAL A 96 -0.08 3.61 -3.53
N VAL A 97 -0.26 2.31 -3.31
CA VAL A 97 -0.72 1.37 -4.34
C VAL A 97 -1.71 0.39 -3.73
N LEU A 98 -2.93 0.32 -4.27
CA LEU A 98 -3.90 -0.71 -3.96
C LEU A 98 -3.77 -1.87 -4.93
N ASN A 99 -3.53 -3.04 -4.38
CA ASN A 99 -3.48 -4.29 -5.11
C ASN A 99 -4.69 -5.16 -4.74
N GLU A 100 -5.28 -5.80 -5.73
CA GLU A 100 -6.30 -6.84 -5.57
C GLU A 100 -5.68 -8.20 -5.90
N SER A 101 -5.92 -9.20 -5.06
CA SER A 101 -5.47 -10.56 -5.33
C SER A 101 -6.27 -11.17 -6.47
N ILE A 102 -5.62 -11.93 -7.34
CA ILE A 102 -6.31 -12.76 -8.34
C ILE A 102 -7.23 -13.77 -7.65
N SER A 103 -6.88 -14.22 -6.43
CA SER A 103 -7.72 -15.09 -5.60
C SER A 103 -9.00 -14.41 -5.10
N ALA A 104 -9.11 -13.08 -5.20
CA ALA A 104 -10.32 -12.34 -4.86
C ALA A 104 -11.39 -12.35 -5.96
N GLY A 105 -11.16 -13.00 -7.11
CA GLY A 105 -12.00 -12.87 -8.31
C GLY A 105 -13.51 -13.19 -8.17
N TRP A 106 -13.93 -13.84 -7.08
CA TRP A 106 -15.35 -14.11 -6.77
C TRP A 106 -15.89 -13.30 -5.58
N ILE A 107 -15.05 -12.50 -4.93
CA ILE A 107 -15.37 -11.74 -3.73
C ILE A 107 -15.45 -10.27 -4.11
N ASN A 108 -16.51 -9.61 -3.67
CA ASN A 108 -16.70 -8.18 -3.91
C ASN A 108 -15.77 -7.38 -3.01
N THR A 109 -14.81 -6.66 -3.60
CA THR A 109 -13.83 -5.78 -2.95
C THR A 109 -14.09 -4.28 -3.21
N ASN A 110 -15.28 -3.95 -3.72
CA ASN A 110 -15.59 -2.57 -4.12
C ASN A 110 -15.56 -1.61 -2.92
N GLY A 111 -15.93 -2.07 -1.72
CA GLY A 111 -15.88 -1.24 -0.52
C GLY A 111 -14.45 -0.80 -0.19
N GLU A 112 -13.46 -1.69 -0.35
CA GLU A 112 -12.05 -1.37 -0.13
C GLU A 112 -11.50 -0.46 -1.23
N LYS A 113 -11.92 -0.67 -2.48
CA LYS A 113 -11.57 0.21 -3.61
C LYS A 113 -12.11 1.62 -3.40
N GLU A 114 -13.35 1.75 -2.95
CA GLU A 114 -14.00 3.03 -2.60
C GLU A 114 -13.30 3.69 -1.41
N ALA A 115 -13.05 2.95 -0.32
CA ALA A 115 -12.33 3.44 0.85
C ALA A 115 -10.95 4.00 0.49
N PHE A 116 -10.18 3.27 -0.33
CA PHE A 116 -8.88 3.74 -0.80
C PHE A 116 -8.99 5.04 -1.60
N ALA A 117 -9.95 5.11 -2.53
CA ALA A 117 -10.15 6.31 -3.34
C ALA A 117 -10.56 7.52 -2.49
N SER A 118 -11.48 7.33 -1.52
CA SER A 118 -11.91 8.40 -0.61
C SER A 118 -10.78 8.89 0.28
N CYS A 119 -10.02 7.99 0.92
CA CYS A 119 -8.87 8.37 1.72
C CYS A 119 -7.79 9.05 0.88
N LEU A 120 -7.56 8.59 -0.34
CA LEU A 120 -6.60 9.23 -1.23
C LEU A 120 -7.03 10.65 -1.50
N VAL A 121 -8.28 10.90 -1.90
CA VAL A 121 -8.82 12.25 -2.14
C VAL A 121 -8.71 13.16 -0.92
N GLU A 122 -8.99 12.65 0.28
CA GLU A 122 -8.91 13.42 1.53
C GLU A 122 -7.48 13.91 1.84
N TYR A 123 -6.48 13.08 1.52
CA TYR A 123 -5.07 13.35 1.83
C TYR A 123 -4.23 13.62 0.58
N LEU A 124 -4.86 13.94 -0.55
CA LEU A 124 -4.15 14.32 -1.78
C LEU A 124 -3.32 15.58 -1.53
N GLU A 125 -2.16 15.63 -2.17
CA GLU A 125 -1.34 16.83 -2.25
C GLU A 125 -2.12 17.92 -3.03
N VAL A 126 -2.70 18.89 -2.32
CA VAL A 126 -3.17 20.13 -2.96
C VAL A 126 -1.93 20.94 -3.28
N ARG A 127 -1.51 20.90 -4.55
CA ARG A 127 -0.46 21.80 -5.08
C ARG A 127 -0.90 23.26 -5.04
#